data_AF-K8GR41-F1
#
_entry.id   AF-K8GR41-F1
#
_cell.length_a   1.000
_cell.length_b   1.000
_cell.length_c   1.000
_cell.angle_alpha   90.00
_cell.angle_beta   90.00
_cell.angle_gamma   90.00
#
_symmetry.space_group_name_H-M   'P 1'
#
loop_
_entity.id
_entity.type
_entity.pdbx_description
1 polymer ?
#
loop_
_entity_poly.entity_id
_entity_poly.type
_entity_poly.pdbx_seq_one_letter_code
_entity_poly.pdbx_strand_id
1 'polypeptide(L)'
;MSCQQPRLLLKLVGSVMRSPGFLLGGTIAIALTISGCAKVIKSTPPASPATTALAEHLTKTGAKLYGTYWCPYCNRQEELFKDAITKVQVVECDPKGENAQPQLCNAAKVSSYPTWEINGKMYRGMRSLEELAVLSGYQGSMNFDQ
;
A
#
# COMPACT_ATOMS: atom_id res chain seq x y z
N MET A 1 -6.56 -9.13 13.86
CA MET A 1 -5.68 -10.21 14.35
C MET A 1 -4.28 -9.63 14.48
N SER A 2 -3.79 -9.55 15.71
CA SER A 2 -2.59 -8.83 16.11
C SER A 2 -1.41 -9.81 16.19
N CYS A 3 -0.31 -9.56 15.49
CA CYS A 3 0.95 -10.27 15.74
C CYS A 3 1.66 -9.57 16.90
N GLN A 4 1.43 -10.02 18.12
CA GLN A 4 2.12 -9.55 19.29
C GLN A 4 3.54 -10.16 19.29
N GLN A 5 4.57 -9.35 19.05
CA GLN A 5 5.95 -9.80 19.26
C GLN A 5 6.19 -10.06 20.75
N PRO A 6 6.86 -11.16 21.14
CA PRO A 6 7.34 -11.30 22.51
C PRO A 6 8.50 -10.32 22.74
N ARG A 7 8.40 -9.49 23.78
CA ARG A 7 9.51 -8.69 24.30
C ARG A 7 10.60 -9.64 24.79
N LEU A 8 11.67 -9.79 24.02
CA LEU A 8 12.84 -10.55 24.42
C LEU A 8 13.63 -9.74 25.47
N LEU A 9 13.45 -10.07 26.74
CA LEU A 9 14.34 -9.65 27.83
C LEU A 9 15.67 -10.38 27.63
N LEU A 10 16.68 -9.66 27.15
CA LEU A 10 18.06 -10.11 27.09
C LEU A 10 18.61 -10.19 28.54
N LYS A 11 18.50 -11.36 29.18
CA LYS A 11 19.27 -11.67 30.39
C LYS A 11 20.55 -12.40 29.99
N LEU A 12 21.64 -11.65 29.94
CA LEU A 12 22.99 -12.17 30.06
C LEU A 12 23.08 -13.00 31.35
N VAL A 13 23.25 -14.32 31.22
CA VAL A 13 23.76 -15.17 32.30
C VAL A 13 24.99 -15.86 31.74
N GLY A 14 26.16 -15.41 32.21
CA GLY A 14 27.41 -16.10 31.99
C GLY A 14 27.47 -17.38 32.81
N SER A 15 28.20 -18.36 32.30
CA SER A 15 28.89 -19.38 33.11
C SER A 15 29.98 -20.01 32.24
N VAL A 16 31.23 -19.68 32.57
CA VAL A 16 32.40 -20.45 32.20
C VAL A 16 32.37 -21.74 33.02
N MET A 17 32.44 -22.90 32.38
CA MET A 17 32.96 -24.11 33.02
C MET A 17 33.68 -24.98 31.99
N ARG A 18 34.93 -25.30 32.33
CA ARG A 18 35.91 -26.06 31.55
C ARG A 18 35.92 -27.49 32.08
N SER A 19 35.80 -28.50 31.21
CA SER A 19 36.29 -29.86 31.47
C SER A 19 36.58 -30.60 30.16
N PRO A 20 37.71 -31.34 30.07
CA PRO A 20 38.05 -32.20 28.94
C PRO A 20 37.48 -33.62 29.13
N GLY A 21 37.04 -34.27 28.06
CA GLY A 21 36.64 -35.68 28.11
C GLY A 21 35.66 -36.06 27.02
N PHE A 22 36.16 -36.29 25.81
CA PHE A 22 35.41 -36.91 24.71
C PHE A 22 35.47 -38.44 24.88
N LEU A 23 34.35 -39.09 25.16
CA LEU A 23 34.16 -40.52 24.95
C LEU A 23 32.83 -40.75 24.22
N LEU A 24 32.97 -41.20 22.98
CA LEU A 24 32.08 -42.02 22.14
C LEU A 24 30.64 -42.25 22.63
N GLY A 25 29.66 -41.76 21.87
CA GLY A 25 28.31 -42.35 21.88
C GLY A 25 27.13 -41.40 21.60
N GLY A 26 26.62 -41.41 20.37
CA GLY A 26 25.16 -41.47 20.16
C GLY A 26 24.35 -40.17 20.04
N THR A 27 23.79 -40.01 18.83
CA THR A 27 22.56 -39.28 18.45
C THR A 27 22.64 -37.76 18.31
N ILE A 28 22.75 -37.34 17.05
CA ILE A 28 22.51 -35.98 16.57
C ILE A 28 20.99 -35.77 16.53
N ALA A 29 20.41 -35.11 17.53
CA ALA A 29 19.02 -34.66 17.47
C ALA A 29 18.96 -33.26 16.85
N ILE A 30 18.97 -33.18 15.51
CA ILE A 30 18.70 -31.92 14.80
C ILE A 30 17.18 -31.80 14.63
N ALA A 31 16.52 -31.21 15.62
CA ALA A 31 15.14 -30.75 15.47
C ALA A 31 15.13 -29.35 14.82
N LEU A 32 15.44 -29.27 13.52
CA LEU A 32 15.22 -28.06 12.72
C LEU A 32 13.73 -27.94 12.36
N THR A 33 12.91 -27.55 13.34
CA THR A 33 11.55 -27.10 13.03
C THR A 33 11.64 -25.66 12.52
N ILE A 34 11.80 -25.53 11.21
CA ILE A 34 11.70 -24.23 10.54
C ILE A 34 10.21 -23.85 10.57
N SER A 35 9.73 -23.35 11.71
CA SER A 35 8.42 -22.72 11.81
C SER A 35 8.52 -21.34 11.15
N GLY A 36 8.62 -21.33 9.83
CA GLY A 36 8.49 -20.13 9.03
C GLY A 36 7.03 -19.71 9.07
N CYS A 37 6.73 -18.56 9.69
CA CYS A 37 5.47 -17.86 9.44
C CYS A 37 5.50 -17.42 7.97
N ALA A 38 4.84 -18.17 7.10
CA ALA A 38 4.63 -17.75 5.72
C ALA A 38 3.90 -16.40 5.73
N LYS A 39 4.54 -15.37 5.20
CA LYS A 39 3.95 -14.05 5.06
C LYS A 39 2.88 -14.15 3.97
N VAL A 40 1.60 -14.14 4.37
CA VAL A 40 0.48 -14.10 3.43
C VAL A 40 0.60 -12.80 2.64
N ILE A 41 1.04 -12.88 1.38
CA ILE A 41 1.07 -11.74 0.48
C ILE A 41 -0.37 -11.49 0.07
N LYS A 42 -0.96 -10.38 0.52
CA LYS A 42 -2.25 -9.92 -0.02
C LYS A 42 -2.03 -9.55 -1.47
N SER A 43 -2.52 -10.35 -2.39
CA SER A 43 -2.51 -10.04 -3.83
C SER A 43 -3.65 -9.08 -4.14
N THR A 44 -3.33 -7.89 -4.65
CA THR A 44 -4.34 -7.02 -5.29
C THR A 44 -4.79 -7.68 -6.60
N PRO A 45 -6.11 -7.76 -6.90
CA PRO A 45 -6.58 -8.32 -8.16
C PRO A 45 -6.07 -7.50 -9.37
N PRO A 46 -5.94 -8.10 -10.56
CA PRO A 46 -5.55 -7.38 -11.76
C PRO A 46 -6.69 -6.46 -12.27
N ALA A 47 -6.33 -5.28 -12.75
CA ALA A 47 -7.21 -4.34 -13.41
C ALA A 47 -7.60 -4.80 -14.83
N SER A 48 -8.79 -4.41 -15.27
CA SER A 48 -9.16 -4.58 -16.67
C SER A 48 -8.26 -3.70 -17.57
N PRO A 49 -8.15 -4.02 -18.87
CA PRO A 49 -7.49 -3.13 -19.82
C PRO A 49 -8.10 -1.71 -19.84
N ALA A 50 -9.41 -1.59 -19.67
CA ALA A 50 -10.09 -0.29 -19.63
C ALA A 50 -9.70 0.53 -18.39
N THR A 51 -9.72 -0.09 -17.19
CA THR A 51 -9.32 0.56 -15.94
C THR A 51 -7.85 0.96 -15.97
N THR A 52 -6.99 0.11 -16.53
CA THR A 52 -5.58 0.40 -16.74
C THR A 52 -5.38 1.61 -17.64
N ALA A 53 -6.07 1.65 -18.79
CA ALA A 53 -5.95 2.75 -19.75
C ALA A 53 -6.50 4.08 -19.19
N LEU A 54 -7.56 4.04 -18.36
CA LEU A 54 -8.04 5.22 -17.65
C LEU A 54 -7.00 5.73 -16.65
N ALA A 55 -6.38 4.85 -15.84
CA ALA A 55 -5.35 5.23 -14.88
C ALA A 55 -4.15 5.92 -15.57
N GLU A 56 -3.72 5.38 -16.71
CA GLU A 56 -2.65 5.99 -17.53
C GLU A 56 -3.07 7.36 -18.09
N HIS A 57 -4.31 7.49 -18.56
CA HIS A 57 -4.84 8.76 -19.06
C HIS A 57 -4.89 9.83 -17.98
N LEU A 58 -5.36 9.49 -16.78
CA LEU A 58 -5.39 10.40 -15.63
C LEU A 58 -3.99 10.94 -15.33
N THR A 59 -2.98 10.07 -15.26
CA THR A 59 -1.59 10.50 -15.04
C THR A 59 -1.04 11.32 -16.20
N LYS A 60 -1.28 10.90 -17.44
CA LYS A 60 -0.85 11.64 -18.63
C LYS A 60 -1.44 13.05 -18.71
N THR A 61 -2.67 13.23 -18.23
CA THR A 61 -3.37 14.53 -18.18
C THR A 61 -3.10 15.31 -16.89
N GLY A 62 -2.22 14.82 -16.02
CA GLY A 62 -1.80 15.51 -14.81
C GLY A 62 -2.83 15.46 -13.67
N ALA A 63 -3.82 14.58 -13.75
CA ALA A 63 -4.76 14.37 -12.66
C ALA A 63 -4.05 13.84 -11.42
N LYS A 64 -4.48 14.29 -10.24
CA LYS A 64 -3.94 13.89 -8.94
C LYS A 64 -5.07 13.51 -7.99
N LEU A 65 -4.85 12.44 -7.22
CA LEU A 65 -5.67 12.05 -6.10
C LEU A 65 -4.98 12.47 -4.80
N TYR A 66 -5.55 13.45 -4.10
CA TYR A 66 -5.09 13.87 -2.78
C TYR A 66 -5.81 13.08 -1.70
N GLY A 67 -5.05 12.37 -0.86
CA GLY A 67 -5.59 11.49 0.15
C GLY A 67 -4.65 11.31 1.35
N THR A 68 -5.02 10.40 2.25
CA THR A 68 -4.17 9.97 3.37
C THR A 68 -4.27 8.46 3.56
N TYR A 69 -3.21 7.81 4.01
CA TYR A 69 -3.13 6.34 4.16
C TYR A 69 -4.20 5.75 5.09
N TRP A 70 -4.68 6.52 6.06
CA TRP A 70 -5.69 6.10 7.04
C TRP A 70 -7.12 6.42 6.61
N CYS A 71 -7.32 7.13 5.49
CA CYS A 71 -8.61 7.58 5.02
C CYS A 71 -9.39 6.43 4.35
N PRO A 72 -10.51 5.96 4.94
CA PRO A 72 -11.24 4.81 4.41
C PRO A 72 -11.89 5.07 3.04
N TYR A 73 -12.26 6.32 2.75
CA TYR A 73 -12.79 6.72 1.44
C TYR A 73 -11.69 6.80 0.37
N CYS A 74 -10.46 7.09 0.77
CA CYS A 74 -9.29 7.11 -0.11
C CYS A 74 -8.93 5.69 -0.50
N ASN A 75 -8.87 4.78 0.48
CA ASN A 75 -8.67 3.36 0.22
C ASN A 75 -9.73 2.78 -0.73
N ARG A 76 -11.02 3.12 -0.53
CA ARG A 76 -12.08 2.70 -1.45
C ARG A 76 -11.95 3.30 -2.85
N GLN A 77 -11.53 4.56 -2.98
CA GLN A 77 -11.25 5.18 -4.27
C GLN A 77 -10.12 4.45 -5.01
N GLU A 78 -9.07 4.07 -4.29
CA GLU A 78 -7.93 3.33 -4.82
C GLU A 78 -8.30 1.90 -5.23
N GLU A 79 -9.14 1.22 -4.44
CA GLU A 79 -9.64 -0.13 -4.72
C GLU A 79 -10.38 -0.23 -6.08
N LEU A 80 -11.04 0.84 -6.54
CA LEU A 80 -11.67 0.88 -7.87
C LEU A 80 -10.66 0.66 -9.00
N PHE A 81 -9.41 1.07 -8.81
CA PHE A 81 -8.34 0.92 -9.79
C PHE A 81 -7.63 -0.42 -9.72
N LYS A 82 -7.91 -1.26 -8.72
CA LYS A 82 -7.23 -2.55 -8.52
C LYS A 82 -5.69 -2.34 -8.55
N ASP A 83 -4.92 -3.19 -9.22
CA ASP A 83 -3.45 -3.01 -9.34
C ASP A 83 -3.01 -1.81 -10.21
N ALA A 84 -3.91 -1.26 -11.04
CA ALA A 84 -3.65 -0.08 -11.87
C ALA A 84 -3.56 1.21 -11.05
N ILE A 85 -3.88 1.20 -9.74
CA ILE A 85 -3.69 2.37 -8.88
C ILE A 85 -2.23 2.84 -8.87
N THR A 86 -1.29 1.92 -9.05
CA THR A 86 0.15 2.19 -9.15
C THR A 86 0.51 3.16 -10.27
N LYS A 87 -0.39 3.36 -11.25
CA LYS A 87 -0.23 4.28 -12.36
C LYS A 87 -0.77 5.66 -12.06
N VAL A 88 -1.69 5.81 -11.10
CA VAL A 88 -2.32 7.09 -10.74
C VAL A 88 -1.39 7.91 -9.86
N GLN A 89 -1.35 9.23 -10.07
CA GLN A 89 -0.63 10.14 -9.17
C GLN A 89 -1.40 10.35 -7.86
N VAL A 90 -1.11 9.52 -6.86
CA VAL A 90 -1.62 9.68 -5.49
C VAL A 90 -0.67 10.58 -4.69
N VAL A 91 -1.21 11.62 -4.05
CA VAL A 91 -0.49 12.53 -3.17
C VAL A 91 -0.89 12.25 -1.73
N GLU A 92 0.03 11.68 -0.96
CA GLU A 92 -0.13 11.44 0.47
C GLU A 92 0.01 12.76 1.25
N CYS A 93 -1.07 13.17 1.91
CA CYS A 93 -1.17 14.47 2.59
C CYS A 93 -0.84 14.42 4.09
N ASP A 94 -0.77 13.24 4.71
CA ASP A 94 -0.38 13.08 6.10
C ASP A 94 1.14 12.85 6.19
N PRO A 95 1.89 13.67 6.95
CA PRO A 95 3.35 13.54 7.08
C PRO A 95 3.82 12.20 7.69
N LYS A 96 2.92 11.41 8.28
CA LYS A 96 3.23 10.08 8.81
C LYS A 96 3.07 8.97 7.75
N GLY A 97 2.50 9.27 6.59
CA GLY A 97 2.36 8.33 5.49
C GLY A 97 3.68 8.08 4.75
N GLU A 98 3.74 7.01 3.97
CA GLU A 98 4.89 6.70 3.13
C GLU A 98 4.96 7.68 1.95
N ASN A 99 6.17 8.18 1.63
CA ASN A 99 6.39 9.16 0.56
C ASN A 99 5.47 10.40 0.65
N ALA A 100 5.17 10.83 1.88
CA ALA A 100 4.27 11.93 2.15
C ALA A 100 4.73 13.26 1.53
N GLN A 101 3.76 14.02 1.01
CA GLN A 101 3.95 15.31 0.34
C GLN A 101 2.94 16.36 0.84
N PRO A 102 2.83 16.60 2.17
CA PRO A 102 1.84 17.51 2.76
C PRO A 102 1.92 18.94 2.20
N GLN A 103 3.11 19.39 1.79
CA GLN A 103 3.33 20.69 1.15
C GLN A 103 2.54 20.85 -0.15
N LEU A 104 2.38 19.77 -0.95
CA LEU A 104 1.61 19.81 -2.18
C LEU A 104 0.11 19.94 -1.89
N CYS A 105 -0.37 19.27 -0.83
CA CYS A 105 -1.76 19.36 -0.41
C CYS A 105 -2.10 20.76 0.13
N ASN A 106 -1.20 21.36 0.90
CA ASN A 106 -1.33 22.74 1.40
C ASN A 106 -1.34 23.74 0.24
N ALA A 107 -0.42 23.61 -0.72
CA ALA A 107 -0.37 24.48 -1.89
C ALA A 107 -1.64 24.37 -2.75
N ALA A 108 -2.18 23.16 -2.91
CA ALA A 108 -3.44 22.89 -3.59
C ALA A 108 -4.70 23.24 -2.76
N LYS A 109 -4.53 23.70 -1.50
CA LYS A 109 -5.61 24.05 -0.58
C LYS A 109 -6.63 22.92 -0.37
N VAL A 110 -6.14 21.68 -0.27
CA VAL A 110 -6.98 20.51 -0.01
C VAL A 110 -7.60 20.60 1.38
N SER A 111 -8.92 20.55 1.47
CA SER A 111 -9.67 20.71 2.72
C SER A 111 -10.37 19.43 3.20
N SER A 112 -10.36 18.37 2.39
CA SER A 112 -11.05 17.10 2.66
C SER A 112 -10.46 15.98 1.79
N TYR A 113 -10.57 14.73 2.23
CA TYR A 113 -10.07 13.57 1.49
C TYR A 113 -11.19 12.56 1.17
N PRO A 114 -11.12 11.87 0.01
CA PRO A 114 -10.23 12.17 -1.10
C PRO A 114 -10.63 13.49 -1.79
N THR A 115 -9.68 14.10 -2.50
CA THR A 115 -9.97 15.19 -3.46
C THR A 115 -9.19 14.94 -4.74
N TRP A 116 -9.87 15.04 -5.88
CA TRP A 116 -9.23 14.99 -7.19
C TRP A 116 -8.92 16.38 -7.71
N GLU A 117 -7.72 16.59 -8.23
CA GLU A 117 -7.41 17.71 -9.14
C GLU A 117 -7.42 17.17 -10.56
N ILE A 118 -8.31 17.68 -11.41
CA ILE A 118 -8.41 17.27 -12.82
C ILE A 118 -8.58 18.53 -13.65
N ASN A 119 -7.72 18.73 -14.65
CA ASN A 119 -7.74 19.92 -15.51
C ASN A 119 -7.76 21.24 -14.70
N GLY A 120 -7.00 21.29 -13.60
CA GLY A 120 -6.90 22.47 -12.72
C GLY A 120 -8.12 22.71 -11.82
N LYS A 121 -9.14 21.84 -11.84
CA LYS A 121 -10.33 21.94 -10.98
C LYS A 121 -10.32 20.89 -9.89
N MET A 122 -10.76 21.29 -8.70
CA MET A 122 -10.83 20.44 -7.50
C MET A 122 -12.21 19.78 -7.38
N TYR A 123 -12.24 18.46 -7.21
CA TYR A 123 -13.43 17.65 -7.02
C TYR A 123 -13.30 16.86 -5.72
N ARG A 124 -14.01 17.31 -4.68
CA ARG A 124 -14.02 16.65 -3.37
C ARG A 124 -14.79 15.33 -3.42
N GLY A 125 -14.38 14.38 -2.59
CA GLY A 125 -15.04 13.08 -2.41
C GLY A 125 -14.63 12.04 -3.45
N MET A 126 -15.11 10.82 -3.24
CA MET A 126 -14.90 9.72 -4.19
C MET A 126 -15.59 10.00 -5.52
N ARG A 127 -15.06 9.39 -6.58
CA ARG A 127 -15.57 9.43 -7.94
C ARG A 127 -15.54 8.03 -8.54
N SER A 128 -16.59 7.67 -9.27
CA SER A 128 -16.58 6.44 -10.06
C SER A 128 -15.55 6.52 -11.19
N LEU A 129 -15.18 5.38 -11.78
CA LEU A 129 -14.27 5.36 -12.92
C LEU A 129 -14.88 6.09 -14.14
N GLU A 130 -16.20 6.00 -14.31
CA GLU A 130 -16.95 6.71 -15.35
C GLU A 130 -16.93 8.22 -15.13
N GLU A 131 -17.15 8.68 -13.90
CA GLU A 131 -17.04 10.11 -13.57
C GLU A 131 -15.62 10.61 -13.86
N LEU A 132 -14.58 9.87 -13.45
CA LEU A 132 -13.19 10.25 -13.69
C LEU A 132 -12.86 10.30 -15.19
N ALA A 133 -13.37 9.36 -15.98
CA ALA A 133 -13.25 9.37 -17.42
C ALA A 133 -13.89 10.63 -18.04
N VAL A 134 -15.13 10.96 -17.64
CA VAL A 134 -15.81 12.17 -18.12
C VAL A 134 -15.05 13.45 -17.72
N LEU A 135 -14.67 13.58 -16.45
CA LEU A 135 -14.00 14.78 -15.92
C LEU A 135 -12.62 15.02 -16.55
N SER A 136 -11.92 13.94 -16.91
CA SER A 136 -10.60 13.99 -17.55
C SER A 136 -10.64 14.05 -19.07
N GLY A 137 -11.83 14.00 -19.69
CA GLY A 137 -11.99 13.97 -21.14
C GLY A 137 -11.49 12.69 -21.81
N TYR A 138 -11.43 11.58 -21.06
CA TYR A 138 -11.04 10.27 -21.59
C TYR A 138 -11.97 9.80 -22.71
N GLN A 139 -11.40 9.29 -23.79
CA GLN A 139 -12.14 8.83 -24.99
C GLN A 139 -11.99 7.32 -25.26
N GLY A 140 -11.40 6.59 -24.32
CA GLY A 140 -11.20 5.13 -24.46
C GLY A 140 -12.42 4.33 -23.99
N SER A 141 -12.19 3.04 -23.76
CA SER A 141 -13.24 2.11 -23.32
C SER A 141 -13.76 2.45 -21.92
N MET A 142 -15.08 2.50 -21.77
CA MET A 142 -15.76 2.72 -20.48
C MET A 142 -16.17 1.40 -19.79
N ASN A 143 -15.71 0.25 -20.31
CA ASN A 143 -16.05 -1.07 -19.77
C ASN A 143 -15.15 -1.43 -18.59
N PHE A 144 -15.36 -0.80 -17.44
CA PHE A 144 -14.47 -0.95 -16.28
C PHE A 144 -14.73 -2.21 -15.42
N ASP A 145 -15.91 -2.83 -15.57
CA ASP A 145 -16.35 -3.97 -14.76
C ASP A 145 -15.69 -5.32 -15.09
N GLN A 146 -14.76 -5.34 -16.04
CA GLN A 146 -14.10 -6.57 -16.52
C GLN A 146 -12.91 -7.02 -15.66
#